data_AF-A0A1V6CJR4-F1
#
_entry.id   AF-A0A1V6CJR4-F1
#
_cell.length_a   1.000
_cell.length_b   1.000
_cell.length_c   1.000
_cell.angle_alpha   90.00
_cell.angle_beta   90.00
_cell.angle_gamma   90.00
#
_symmetry.space_group_name_H-M   'P 1'
#
loop_
_entity.id
_entity.type
_entity.pdbx_description
1 polymer ?
#
loop_
_entity_poly.entity_id
_entity_poly.type
_entity_poly.pdbx_seq_one_letter_code
_entity_poly.pdbx_strand_id
1 'polypeptide(L)'
;MPSRIVVNVEKMLDRGPEYGFLEAQINFEEKATPAKGMSFASVIVSLAKTEVGGMTFDEIRAAALLKALSFLEACLKKPGTR
;
A
#
# COMPACT_ATOMS: atom_id res chain seq x y z
N MET A 1 -16.75 2.21 -16.56
CA MET A 1 -15.44 1.99 -17.21
C MET A 1 -14.47 1.51 -16.14
N PRO A 2 -13.73 0.40 -16.33
CA PRO A 2 -12.80 -0.05 -15.31
C PRO A 2 -11.66 0.98 -15.21
N SER A 3 -11.46 1.55 -14.02
CA SER A 3 -10.30 2.38 -13.74
C SER A 3 -9.06 1.51 -13.92
N ARG A 4 -8.20 1.84 -14.89
CA ARG A 4 -6.94 1.13 -15.11
C ARG A 4 -5.88 1.61 -14.11
N ILE A 5 -6.18 1.49 -12.82
CA ILE A 5 -5.19 1.70 -11.77
C ILE A 5 -4.34 0.42 -11.72
N VAL A 6 -3.07 0.57 -12.07
CA VAL A 6 -2.08 -0.49 -11.89
C VAL A 6 -1.57 -0.39 -10.45
N VAL A 7 -1.54 -1.51 -9.75
CA VAL A 7 -1.08 -1.57 -8.36
C VAL A 7 0.14 -2.46 -8.29
N ASN A 8 1.26 -1.89 -7.83
CA ASN A 8 2.53 -2.60 -7.68
C ASN A 8 2.95 -2.58 -6.21
N VAL A 9 3.41 -3.72 -5.69
CA VAL A 9 4.06 -3.82 -4.38
C VAL A 9 5.54 -4.01 -4.67
N GLU A 10 6.31 -2.93 -4.62
CA GLU A 10 7.66 -2.89 -5.18
C GLU A 10 8.76 -3.21 -4.17
N LYS A 11 8.63 -2.71 -2.95
CA LYS A 11 9.73 -2.71 -2.00
C LYS A 11 9.28 -3.20 -0.64
N MET A 12 9.92 -4.25 -0.16
CA MET A 12 9.86 -4.68 1.23
C MET A 12 11.17 -4.30 1.90
N LEU A 13 11.11 -3.43 2.91
CA LEU A 13 12.27 -2.99 3.67
C LEU A 13 12.22 -3.65 5.04
N ASP A 14 13.11 -4.63 5.24
CA ASP A 14 13.44 -5.16 6.56
C ASP A 14 14.65 -4.39 7.11
N ARG A 15 14.44 -3.62 8.19
CA ARG A 15 15.50 -2.82 8.82
C ARG A 15 16.29 -3.59 9.89
N GLY A 16 16.16 -4.92 9.94
CA GLY A 16 16.83 -5.78 10.90
C GLY A 16 15.95 -6.17 12.10
N PRO A 17 16.44 -7.10 12.95
CA PRO A 17 15.63 -7.74 14.00
C PRO A 17 15.13 -6.77 15.09
N GLU A 18 15.87 -5.70 15.35
CA GLU A 18 15.51 -4.62 16.28
C GLU A 18 14.23 -3.86 15.84
N TYR A 19 13.96 -3.84 14.53
CA TYR A 19 12.79 -3.18 13.96
C TYR A 19 11.64 -4.18 13.84
N GLY A 20 10.62 -4.04 14.68
CA GLY A 20 9.49 -4.97 14.79
C GLY A 20 8.56 -5.04 13.58
N PHE A 21 8.86 -4.31 12.51
CA PHE A 21 8.01 -4.21 11.32
C PHE A 21 8.76 -4.54 10.04
N LEU A 22 8.04 -5.10 9.09
CA LEU A 22 8.39 -5.15 7.69
C LEU A 22 7.65 -4.02 6.98
N GLU A 23 8.38 -3.08 6.38
CA GLU A 23 7.76 -1.97 5.62
C GLU A 23 7.54 -2.42 4.18
N ALA A 24 6.33 -2.24 3.66
CA ALA A 24 6.00 -2.50 2.26
C ALA A 24 5.58 -1.20 1.58
N GLN A 25 6.12 -0.93 0.39
CA GLN A 25 5.69 0.17 -0.47
C GLN A 25 4.72 -0.34 -1.53
N ILE A 26 3.53 0.26 -1.57
CA ILE A 26 2.49 0.03 -2.56
C ILE A 26 2.37 1.27 -3.44
N ASN A 27 2.55 1.10 -4.74
CA ASN A 27 2.38 2.15 -5.74
C ASN A 27 1.06 1.94 -6.47
N PHE A 28 0.26 3.01 -6.55
CA PHE A 28 -0.96 3.11 -7.33
C PHE A 28 -0.71 4.05 -8.49
N GLU A 29 -0.86 3.55 -9.71
CA GLU A 29 -0.62 4.33 -10.92
C GLU A 29 -1.86 4.32 -11.81
N GLU A 30 -2.36 5.51 -12.10
CA GLU A 30 -3.47 5.70 -13.04
C GLU A 30 -2.95 6.42 -14.28
N LYS A 31 -3.04 5.73 -15.43
CA LYS A 31 -2.59 6.29 -16.71
C LYS A 31 -3.43 7.51 -17.09
N ALA A 32 -2.78 8.47 -17.73
CA ALA A 32 -3.45 9.62 -18.31
C ALA A 32 -4.51 9.20 -19.34
N THR A 33 -5.58 9.96 -19.41
CA THR A 33 -6.62 9.88 -20.44
C THR A 33 -6.80 11.28 -21.07
N PRO A 34 -7.51 11.42 -22.20
CA PRO A 34 -7.80 12.74 -22.76
C PRO A 34 -8.54 13.69 -21.79
N ALA A 35 -9.26 13.15 -20.80
CA ALA A 35 -10.05 13.92 -19.84
C ALA A 35 -9.40 14.08 -18.45
N LYS A 36 -8.31 13.36 -18.17
CA LYS A 36 -7.69 13.33 -16.84
C LYS A 36 -6.17 13.11 -16.95
N GLY A 37 -5.41 13.94 -16.24
CA GLY A 37 -3.96 13.78 -16.10
C GLY A 37 -3.58 12.46 -15.40
N MET A 38 -2.30 12.11 -15.50
CA MET A 38 -1.74 10.97 -14.80
C MET A 38 -1.83 11.17 -13.28
N SER A 39 -2.13 10.11 -12.53
CA SER A 39 -2.18 10.16 -11.06
C SER A 39 -1.30 9.06 -10.49
N PHE A 40 -0.50 9.42 -9.47
CA PHE A 40 0.38 8.49 -8.77
C PHE A 40 0.21 8.66 -7.27
N ALA A 41 0.18 7.54 -6.55
CA ALA A 41 0.25 7.53 -5.10
C ALA A 41 1.16 6.39 -4.64
N SER A 42 2.05 6.68 -3.69
CA SER A 42 2.86 5.68 -3.01
C SER A 42 2.44 5.63 -1.54
N VAL A 43 2.08 4.45 -1.06
CA VAL A 43 1.69 4.21 0.32
C VAL A 43 2.71 3.25 0.93
N ILE A 44 3.33 3.67 2.02
CA ILE A 44 4.19 2.80 2.83
C ILE A 44 3.35 2.30 4.00
N VAL A 45 3.29 0.97 4.17
CA VAL A 45 2.63 0.33 5.30
C VAL A 45 3.62 -0.50 6.10
N SER A 46 3.47 -0.47 7.42
CA SER A 46 4.24 -1.31 8.33
C SER A 46 3.43 -2.55 8.72
N LEU A 47 3.96 -3.73 8.45
CA LEU A 47 3.40 -5.03 8.85
C LEU A 47 4.20 -5.57 10.04
N ALA A 48 3.53 -6.00 11.11
CA ALA A 48 4.25 -6.50 12.28
C ALA A 48 4.93 -7.84 11.94
N LYS A 49 6.21 -7.99 12.31
CA LYS A 49 6.97 -9.23 12.02
C LYS A 49 6.35 -10.48 12.65
N THR A 50 5.67 -10.32 13.78
CA THR A 50 4.89 -11.37 14.44
C THR A 50 3.73 -11.88 13.60
N GLU A 51 3.18 -11.04 12.71
CA GLU A 51 2.08 -11.39 11.82
C GLU A 51 2.62 -12.01 10.52
N VAL A 52 3.68 -11.43 9.94
CA VAL A 52 4.19 -11.84 8.62
C VAL A 52 5.25 -12.93 8.66
N GLY A 53 5.80 -13.29 9.83
CA GLY A 53 6.90 -14.24 9.96
C GLY A 53 6.60 -15.66 9.45
N GLY A 54 5.32 -16.03 9.34
CA GLY A 54 4.86 -17.30 8.77
C GLY A 54 4.24 -17.19 7.38
N MET A 55 4.19 -15.99 6.79
CA MET A 55 3.53 -15.74 5.51
C MET A 55 4.50 -15.91 4.34
N THR A 56 3.97 -16.40 3.23
CA THR A 56 4.65 -16.36 1.93
C THR A 56 4.75 -14.93 1.40
N PHE A 57 5.64 -14.70 0.44
CA PHE A 57 5.81 -13.39 -0.17
C PHE A 57 4.52 -12.83 -0.79
N ASP A 58 3.72 -13.67 -1.45
CA ASP A 58 2.46 -13.25 -2.06
C ASP A 58 1.39 -12.90 -1.02
N GLU A 59 1.36 -13.62 0.11
CA GLU A 59 0.50 -13.28 1.25
C GLU A 59 0.90 -11.94 1.88
N ILE A 60 2.20 -11.68 2.02
CA ILE A 60 2.70 -10.39 2.51
C ILE A 60 2.29 -9.26 1.55
N ARG A 61 2.39 -9.47 0.24
CA ARG A 61 1.94 -8.48 -0.76
C ARG A 61 0.44 -8.21 -0.67
N ALA A 62 -0.37 -9.26 -0.52
CA ALA A 62 -1.81 -9.11 -0.35
C ALA A 62 -2.17 -8.37 0.94
N ALA A 63 -1.51 -8.72 2.06
CA ALA A 63 -1.70 -8.06 3.36
C ALA A 63 -1.29 -6.58 3.30
N ALA A 64 -0.16 -6.26 2.68
CA ALA A 64 0.30 -4.89 2.48
C ALA A 64 -0.72 -4.06 1.68
N LEU A 65 -1.22 -4.62 0.57
CA LEU A 65 -2.23 -3.98 -0.26
C LEU A 65 -3.53 -3.73 0.51
N LEU A 66 -4.05 -4.73 1.22
CA LEU A 66 -5.27 -4.59 2.02
C LEU A 66 -5.13 -3.51 3.10
N LYS A 67 -3.97 -3.46 3.78
CA LYS A 67 -3.68 -2.44 4.79
C LYS A 67 -3.62 -1.04 4.17
N ALA A 68 -3.02 -0.90 3.00
CA ALA A 68 -2.97 0.37 2.27
C ALA A 68 -4.36 0.84 1.85
N LEU A 69 -5.19 -0.04 1.29
CA LEU A 69 -6.57 0.27 0.90
C LEU A 69 -7.43 0.67 2.10
N SER A 70 -7.34 -0.07 3.21
CA SER A 70 -8.06 0.24 4.44
C SER A 70 -7.65 1.59 5.02
N PHE A 71 -6.35 1.92 4.99
CA PHE A 71 -5.85 3.24 5.38
C PHE A 71 -6.41 4.36 4.50
N LEU A 72 -6.35 4.21 3.18
CA LEU A 72 -6.92 5.18 2.23
C LEU A 72 -8.43 5.36 2.43
N GLU A 73 -9.17 4.28 2.66
CA GLU A 73 -10.60 4.33 2.95
C GLU A 73 -10.88 5.10 4.26
N ALA A 74 -10.06 4.90 5.29
CA ALA A 74 -10.18 5.64 6.55
C ALA A 74 -9.94 7.16 6.35
N CYS A 75 -8.99 7.54 5.49
CA CYS A 75 -8.77 8.94 5.13
C CYS A 75 -9.99 9.58 4.45
N LEU A 76 -10.73 8.82 3.64
CA LEU A 76 -11.94 9.31 2.97
C LEU A 76 -13.12 9.52 3.93
N LYS A 77 -13.20 8.73 5.01
CA LYS A 77 -14.34 8.76 5.95
C LYS A 77 -14.30 9.95 6.93
N LYS A 78 -13.18 10.65 7.07
CA LYS A 78 -13.05 11.85 7.90
C LYS A 78 -12.01 12.82 7.33
N PRO A 79 -12.39 13.78 6.48
CA PRO A 79 -11.67 15.05 6.46
C PRO A 79 -11.98 15.74 7.80
N GLY A 80 -11.21 15.40 8.84
CA GLY A 80 -11.26 16.13 10.08
C GLY A 80 -10.88 17.57 9.77
N THR A 81 -11.84 18.48 9.89
CA THR A 81 -11.56 19.89 10.18
C THR A 81 -10.62 19.89 11.38
N ARG A 82 -9.35 20.16 11.13
CA ARG A 82 -8.36 20.48 12.17
C ARG A 82 -8.77 21.76 12.86
#